data_AF-A0A661TS77-F1
#
_entry.id   AF-A0A661TS77-F1
#
_cell.length_a   1.000
_cell.length_b   1.000
_cell.length_c   1.000
_cell.angle_alpha   90.00
_cell.angle_beta   90.00
_cell.angle_gamma   90.00
#
_symmetry.space_group_name_H-M   'P 1'
#
loop_
_entity.id
_entity.type
_entity.pdbx_description
1 polymer ?
#
loop_
_entity_poly.entity_id
_entity_poly.type
_entity_poly.pdbx_seq_one_letter_code
_entity_poly.pdbx_strand_id
1 'polypeptide(L)'
;MKYREIANYKYQLMEELTYPVSWPDSLNPSDDDFVFVKDGKLILREHYAWDGSTVPAKGLFAVVGWNADKFCNKASVIHDALYQLMRAGRLDRNHKNFADRLYRSLCISGGMSRWQADLRFWALQKFGSLKYQALTPKILEMR
;
A
#
# COMPACT_ATOMS: atom_id res chain seq x y z
N MET A 1 -12.23 -1.33 -7.75
CA MET A 1 -10.88 -1.91 -7.66
C MET A 1 -10.98 -3.39 -7.95
N LYS A 2 -10.64 -3.75 -9.18
CA LYS A 2 -10.48 -5.11 -9.64
C LYS A 2 -9.03 -5.55 -9.43
N TYR A 3 -8.83 -6.75 -8.91
CA TYR A 3 -7.52 -7.33 -8.69
C TYR A 3 -7.58 -8.86 -8.86
N ARG A 4 -6.42 -9.47 -9.10
CA ARG A 4 -6.24 -10.93 -9.09
C ARG A 4 -5.18 -11.33 -8.07
N GLU A 5 -5.23 -12.57 -7.59
CA GLU A 5 -4.17 -13.16 -6.76
C GLU A 5 -3.07 -13.74 -7.66
N ILE A 6 -1.81 -13.59 -7.26
CA ILE A 6 -0.63 -14.09 -7.99
C ILE A 6 0.31 -14.82 -7.01
N ALA A 7 1.34 -15.51 -7.50
CA ALA A 7 2.22 -16.33 -6.65
C ALA A 7 3.39 -15.54 -6.03
N ASN A 8 4.05 -14.68 -6.82
CA ASN A 8 5.26 -13.95 -6.39
C ASN A 8 4.94 -12.72 -5.50
N TYR A 9 3.73 -12.20 -5.63
CA TYR A 9 3.14 -11.16 -4.79
C TYR A 9 1.75 -11.64 -4.39
N LYS A 10 1.09 -11.01 -3.44
CA LYS A 10 -0.25 -11.49 -3.04
C LYS A 10 -1.34 -11.09 -4.05
N TYR A 11 -1.28 -9.87 -4.56
CA TYR A 11 -2.32 -9.28 -5.38
C TYR A 11 -1.73 -8.46 -6.54
N GLN A 12 -2.51 -8.32 -7.61
CA GLN A 12 -2.18 -7.48 -8.76
C GLN A 12 -3.41 -6.71 -9.25
N LEU A 13 -3.24 -5.41 -9.54
CA LEU A 13 -4.30 -4.57 -10.09
C LEU A 13 -4.67 -5.01 -11.51
N MET A 14 -5.96 -5.07 -11.78
CA MET A 14 -6.54 -5.36 -13.10
C MET A 14 -7.19 -4.11 -13.74
N GLU A 15 -7.01 -2.97 -13.10
CA GLU A 15 -7.43 -1.65 -13.58
C GLU A 15 -6.56 -0.59 -12.91
N GLU A 16 -6.41 0.57 -13.54
CA GLU A 16 -5.76 1.72 -12.90
C GLU A 16 -6.53 2.13 -11.64
N LEU A 17 -5.79 2.37 -10.56
CA LEU A 17 -6.31 2.93 -9.32
C LEU A 17 -5.79 4.35 -9.14
N THR A 18 -6.69 5.32 -9.21
CA THR A 18 -6.43 6.71 -8.83
C THR A 18 -7.01 6.98 -7.44
N TYR A 19 -6.22 7.61 -6.57
CA TYR A 19 -6.64 8.01 -5.23
C TYR A 19 -6.21 9.45 -4.91
N PRO A 20 -7.14 10.34 -4.48
CA PRO A 20 -6.79 11.71 -4.14
C PRO A 20 -5.90 11.76 -2.90
N VAL A 21 -4.82 12.55 -2.96
CA VAL A 21 -3.87 12.74 -1.87
C VAL A 21 -3.45 14.21 -1.78
N SER A 22 -3.36 14.76 -0.58
CA SER A 22 -2.88 16.13 -0.36
C SER A 22 -1.34 16.19 -0.29
N TRP A 23 -0.66 15.46 -1.17
CA TRP A 23 0.81 15.36 -1.18
C TRP A 23 1.42 16.11 -2.36
N PRO A 24 2.69 16.54 -2.21
CA PRO A 24 3.44 17.05 -3.34
C PRO A 24 3.58 15.95 -4.41
N ASP A 25 3.67 16.37 -5.66
CA ASP A 25 3.93 15.47 -6.77
C ASP A 25 5.19 14.65 -6.50
N SER A 26 5.20 13.41 -7.00
CA SER A 26 6.38 12.56 -6.91
C SER A 26 7.53 13.22 -7.66
N LEU A 27 8.74 13.14 -7.12
CA LEU A 27 9.91 13.71 -7.78
C LEU A 27 10.25 12.92 -9.05
N ASN A 28 10.16 13.55 -10.23
CA ASN A 28 10.52 13.00 -11.54
C ASN A 28 9.83 11.66 -11.90
N PRO A 29 8.49 11.61 -12.02
CA PRO A 29 7.80 10.41 -12.45
C PRO A 29 8.14 10.11 -13.92
N SER A 30 8.49 8.86 -14.21
CA SER A 30 8.66 8.37 -15.58
C SER A 30 7.31 7.92 -16.15
N ASP A 31 7.16 8.00 -17.47
CA ASP A 31 6.03 7.38 -18.16
C ASP A 31 6.02 5.85 -18.02
N ASP A 32 7.07 5.22 -17.53
CA ASP A 32 7.11 3.78 -17.23
C ASP A 32 6.82 3.45 -15.75
N ASP A 33 6.63 4.46 -14.90
CA ASP A 33 6.38 4.24 -13.47
C ASP A 33 4.96 3.70 -13.26
N PHE A 34 4.86 2.57 -12.55
CA PHE A 34 3.57 1.97 -12.17
C PHE A 34 2.94 2.64 -10.94
N VAL A 35 3.70 3.48 -10.24
CA VAL A 35 3.26 4.20 -9.04
C VAL A 35 3.88 5.59 -9.03
N PHE A 36 3.05 6.63 -8.95
CA PHE A 36 3.51 8.01 -8.86
C PHE A 36 2.42 8.91 -8.26
N VAL A 37 2.80 10.14 -7.88
CA VAL A 37 1.86 11.18 -7.44
C VAL A 37 1.90 12.32 -8.46
N LYS A 38 0.74 12.70 -8.98
CA LYS A 38 0.60 13.79 -9.96
C LYS A 38 -0.72 14.54 -9.72
N ASP A 39 -0.67 15.86 -9.72
CA ASP A 39 -1.85 16.73 -9.58
C ASP A 39 -2.68 16.40 -8.32
N GLY A 40 -2.00 16.11 -7.20
CA GLY A 40 -2.64 15.74 -5.94
C GLY A 40 -3.36 14.38 -5.99
N LYS A 41 -2.92 13.47 -6.87
CA LYS A 41 -3.47 12.12 -7.00
C LYS A 41 -2.34 11.11 -6.97
N LEU A 42 -2.49 10.09 -6.13
CA LEU A 42 -1.71 8.87 -6.20
C LEU A 42 -2.30 8.01 -7.32
N ILE A 43 -1.47 7.68 -8.30
CA ILE A 43 -1.85 6.89 -9.47
C ILE A 43 -1.07 5.58 -9.41
N LEU A 44 -1.79 4.48 -9.40
CA LEU A 44 -1.26 3.12 -9.52
C LEU A 44 -1.79 2.53 -10.82
N ARG A 45 -0.89 2.20 -11.74
CA ARG A 45 -1.28 1.66 -13.04
C ARG A 45 -1.77 0.23 -12.93
N GLU A 46 -2.47 -0.19 -13.98
CA GLU A 46 -2.80 -1.60 -14.19
C GLU A 46 -1.54 -2.46 -14.06
N HIS A 47 -1.68 -3.68 -13.54
CA HIS A 47 -0.60 -4.63 -13.28
C HIS A 47 0.34 -4.30 -12.12
N TYR A 48 0.14 -3.20 -11.38
CA TYR A 48 0.83 -2.98 -10.11
C TYR A 48 0.52 -4.12 -9.13
N ALA A 49 1.58 -4.80 -8.64
CA ALA A 49 1.47 -5.88 -7.67
C ALA A 49 1.78 -5.41 -6.24
N TRP A 50 1.19 -6.04 -5.23
CA TRP A 50 1.48 -5.77 -3.82
C TRP A 50 1.23 -6.99 -2.92
N ASP A 51 1.76 -6.93 -1.70
CA ASP A 51 1.80 -8.06 -0.75
C ASP A 51 0.55 -8.17 0.15
N GLY A 52 -0.41 -7.26 -0.05
CA GLY A 52 -1.54 -7.08 0.86
C GLY A 52 -1.13 -6.50 2.21
N SER A 53 -2.02 -6.63 3.19
CA SER A 53 -1.77 -6.16 4.56
C SER A 53 -0.77 -7.06 5.28
N THR A 54 0.34 -6.49 5.72
CA THR A 54 1.29 -7.18 6.59
C THR A 54 0.84 -6.98 8.03
N VAL A 55 0.44 -8.08 8.68
CA VAL A 55 0.08 -8.08 10.11
C VAL A 55 0.88 -9.15 10.84
N PRO A 56 1.29 -8.91 12.10
CA PRO A 56 1.92 -9.93 12.92
C PRO A 56 1.03 -11.19 12.99
N ALA A 57 1.66 -12.36 12.92
CA ALA A 57 0.97 -13.65 13.01
C ALA A 57 -0.19 -13.84 12.00
N LYS A 58 -0.12 -13.22 10.81
CA LYS A 58 -1.10 -13.37 9.72
C LYS A 58 -1.49 -14.83 9.44
N GLY A 59 -0.51 -15.74 9.48
CA GLY A 59 -0.75 -17.18 9.31
C GLY A 59 -1.57 -17.81 10.44
N LEU A 60 -1.31 -17.44 11.70
CA LEU A 60 -2.02 -17.98 12.87
C LEU A 60 -3.51 -17.56 12.87
N PHE A 61 -3.78 -16.31 12.51
CA PHE A 61 -5.16 -15.82 12.44
C PHE A 61 -5.93 -16.35 11.22
N ALA A 62 -5.24 -16.69 10.13
CA ALA A 62 -5.87 -17.33 8.98
C ALA A 62 -6.44 -18.73 9.34
N VAL A 63 -5.79 -19.48 10.23
CA VAL A 63 -6.25 -20.80 10.70
C VAL A 63 -7.62 -20.73 11.39
N VAL A 64 -7.95 -19.60 12.02
CA VAL A 64 -9.25 -19.36 12.66
C VAL A 64 -10.25 -18.63 11.74
N GLY A 65 -10.02 -18.65 10.43
CA GLY A 65 -10.91 -18.03 9.43
C GLY A 65 -10.85 -16.50 9.40
N TRP A 66 -9.90 -15.87 10.09
CA TRP A 66 -9.75 -14.42 10.09
C TRP A 66 -8.93 -13.96 8.89
N ASN A 67 -9.56 -13.23 7.98
CA ASN A 67 -8.89 -12.64 6.82
C ASN A 67 -8.42 -11.21 7.12
N ALA A 68 -7.10 -11.04 7.26
CA ALA A 68 -6.47 -9.76 7.54
C ALA A 68 -6.81 -8.69 6.48
N ASP A 69 -7.00 -9.10 5.22
CA ASP A 69 -7.15 -8.23 4.05
C ASP A 69 -8.60 -7.78 3.80
N LYS A 70 -9.59 -8.45 4.41
CA LYS A 70 -11.04 -8.23 4.18
C LYS A 70 -11.46 -6.76 4.18
N PHE A 71 -10.98 -6.00 5.17
CA PHE A 71 -11.36 -4.58 5.37
C PHE A 71 -10.28 -3.59 4.94
N CYS A 72 -9.11 -4.07 4.50
CA CYS A 72 -7.93 -3.23 4.31
C CYS A 72 -7.24 -3.44 2.98
N ASN A 73 -7.81 -4.21 2.06
CA ASN A 73 -7.21 -4.44 0.75
C ASN A 73 -6.87 -3.10 0.03
N LYS A 74 -7.86 -2.20 -0.10
CA LYS A 74 -7.64 -0.84 -0.64
C LYS A 74 -6.64 -0.02 0.19
N ALA A 75 -6.69 -0.12 1.52
CA ALA A 75 -5.75 0.58 2.39
C ALA A 75 -4.32 0.07 2.17
N SER A 76 -4.14 -1.24 2.01
CA SER A 76 -2.85 -1.90 1.87
C SER A 76 -2.15 -1.55 0.56
N VAL A 77 -2.89 -1.51 -0.57
CA VAL A 77 -2.30 -1.16 -1.86
C VAL A 77 -1.85 0.30 -1.89
N ILE A 78 -2.65 1.21 -1.32
CA ILE A 78 -2.29 2.63 -1.18
C ILE A 78 -1.06 2.78 -0.28
N HIS A 79 -1.06 2.12 0.89
CA HIS A 79 0.05 2.19 1.84
C HIS A 79 1.37 1.64 1.26
N ASP A 80 1.31 0.50 0.58
CA ASP A 80 2.47 -0.12 -0.07
C ASP A 80 3.06 0.78 -1.16
N ALA A 81 2.21 1.35 -2.03
CA ALA A 81 2.61 2.31 -3.06
C ALA A 81 3.34 3.53 -2.49
N LEU A 82 2.82 4.09 -1.41
CA LEU A 82 3.43 5.26 -0.76
C LEU A 82 4.74 4.93 -0.08
N TYR A 83 4.81 3.76 0.57
CA TYR A 83 6.07 3.26 1.11
C TYR A 83 7.09 3.04 0.02
N GLN A 84 6.70 2.51 -1.14
CA GLN A 84 7.60 2.35 -2.28
C GLN A 84 8.15 3.70 -2.76
N LEU A 85 7.29 4.73 -2.91
CA LEU A 85 7.73 6.09 -3.27
C LEU A 85 8.69 6.67 -2.22
N MET A 86 8.40 6.50 -0.92
CA MET A 86 9.27 6.97 0.17
C MET A 86 10.61 6.22 0.21
N ARG A 87 10.62 4.91 -0.05
CA ARG A 87 11.84 4.10 -0.07
C ARG A 87 12.74 4.46 -1.23
N ALA A 88 12.15 4.78 -2.38
CA ALA A 88 12.87 5.20 -3.58
C ALA A 88 13.27 6.69 -3.57
N GLY A 89 12.92 7.44 -2.53
CA GLY A 89 13.23 8.87 -2.43
C GLY A 89 12.39 9.77 -3.34
N ARG A 90 11.28 9.25 -3.89
CA ARG A 90 10.33 10.01 -4.72
C ARG A 90 9.33 10.81 -3.89
N LEU A 91 9.16 10.44 -2.63
CA LEU A 91 8.35 11.13 -1.63
C LEU A 91 9.18 11.28 -0.34
N ASP A 92 9.09 12.43 0.33
CA ASP A 92 9.81 12.64 1.59
C ASP A 92 9.30 11.68 2.68
N ARG A 93 10.23 11.06 3.41
CA ARG A 93 9.98 10.14 4.53
C ARG A 93 9.20 10.79 5.67
N ASN A 94 9.19 12.13 5.77
CA ASN A 94 8.35 12.86 6.72
C ASN A 94 6.84 12.57 6.53
N HIS A 95 6.44 12.08 5.35
CA HIS A 95 5.07 11.68 5.06
C HIS A 95 4.68 10.29 5.61
N LYS A 96 5.62 9.53 6.20
CA LYS A 96 5.36 8.19 6.79
C LYS A 96 4.13 8.20 7.70
N ASN A 97 4.11 9.13 8.64
CA ASN A 97 3.08 9.21 9.67
C ASN A 97 1.71 9.53 9.05
N PHE A 98 1.68 10.36 8.00
CA PHE A 98 0.45 10.59 7.25
C PHE A 98 0.00 9.30 6.55
N ALA A 99 0.90 8.59 5.85
CA ALA A 99 0.57 7.35 5.16
C ALA A 99 0.00 6.28 6.11
N ASP A 100 0.59 6.14 7.30
CA ASP A 100 0.12 5.22 8.33
C ASP A 100 -1.26 5.63 8.89
N ARG A 101 -1.52 6.93 9.08
CA ARG A 101 -2.84 7.44 9.47
C ARG A 101 -3.89 7.25 8.38
N LEU A 102 -3.52 7.45 7.12
CA LEU A 102 -4.38 7.20 5.98
C LEU A 102 -4.75 5.73 5.86
N TYR A 103 -3.79 4.82 6.07
CA TYR A 103 -4.05 3.39 6.13
C TYR A 103 -5.11 3.07 7.22
N ARG A 104 -4.94 3.65 8.42
CA ARG A 104 -5.89 3.49 9.53
C ARG A 104 -7.29 3.98 9.15
N SER A 105 -7.41 5.18 8.59
CA SER A 105 -8.72 5.75 8.23
C SER A 105 -9.41 4.92 7.15
N LEU A 106 -8.67 4.47 6.13
CA LEU A 106 -9.18 3.61 5.07
C LEU A 106 -9.64 2.24 5.58
N CYS A 107 -8.92 1.65 6.55
CA CYS A 107 -9.37 0.41 7.20
C CYS A 107 -10.73 0.60 7.88
N ILE A 108 -10.90 1.70 8.63
CA ILE A 108 -12.15 2.02 9.33
C ILE A 108 -13.29 2.22 8.30
N SER A 109 -13.05 3.00 7.25
CA SER A 109 -14.02 3.20 6.16
C SER A 109 -14.35 1.91 5.41
N GLY A 110 -13.41 0.95 5.38
CA GLY A 110 -13.62 -0.39 4.83
C GLY A 110 -14.44 -1.31 5.73
N GLY A 111 -14.82 -0.89 6.94
CA GLY A 111 -15.63 -1.66 7.89
C GLY A 111 -14.85 -2.27 9.07
N MET A 112 -13.58 -1.92 9.23
CA MET A 112 -12.79 -2.33 10.40
C MET A 112 -13.23 -1.58 11.66
N SER A 113 -13.24 -2.25 12.81
CA SER A 113 -13.47 -1.57 14.08
C SER A 113 -12.31 -0.63 14.42
N ARG A 114 -12.60 0.48 15.11
CA ARG A 114 -11.57 1.46 15.50
C ARG A 114 -10.43 0.82 16.29
N TRP A 115 -10.75 -0.06 17.23
CA TRP A 115 -9.76 -0.77 18.04
C TRP A 115 -8.80 -1.62 17.20
N GLN A 116 -9.32 -2.38 16.21
CA GLN A 116 -8.48 -3.16 15.31
C GLN A 116 -7.59 -2.25 14.44
N ALA A 117 -8.14 -1.13 13.95
CA ALA A 117 -7.38 -0.17 13.16
C ALA A 117 -6.28 0.53 13.98
N ASP A 118 -6.56 0.86 15.25
CA ASP A 118 -5.59 1.43 16.19
C ASP A 118 -4.44 0.49 16.49
N LEU A 119 -4.73 -0.80 16.71
CA LEU A 119 -3.69 -1.82 16.91
C LEU A 119 -2.75 -1.92 15.70
N ARG A 120 -3.30 -1.89 14.48
CA ARG A 120 -2.49 -1.90 13.24
C ARG A 120 -1.68 -0.62 13.06
N PHE A 121 -2.28 0.54 13.33
CA PHE A 121 -1.57 1.81 13.30
C PHE A 121 -0.38 1.83 14.27
N TRP A 122 -0.59 1.35 15.51
CA TRP A 122 0.48 1.20 16.49
C TRP A 122 1.60 0.28 15.99
N ALA A 123 1.24 -0.86 15.37
CA ALA A 123 2.22 -1.78 14.79
C ALA A 123 3.05 -1.13 13.66
N LEU A 124 2.41 -0.36 12.76
CA LEU A 124 3.12 0.40 11.72
C LEU A 124 4.08 1.45 12.29
N GLN A 125 3.68 2.09 13.38
CA GLN A 125 4.52 3.09 14.06
C GLN A 125 5.73 2.45 14.78
N LYS A 126 5.59 1.24 15.30
CA LYS A 126 6.66 0.53 16.04
C LYS A 126 7.60 -0.27 15.13
N PHE A 127 7.07 -0.91 14.10
CA PHE A 127 7.81 -1.87 13.27
C PHE A 127 7.98 -1.45 11.80
N GLY A 128 7.21 -0.45 11.33
CA GLY A 128 7.29 0.04 9.96
C GLY A 128 8.63 0.74 9.69
N SER A 129 9.45 0.15 8.83
CA SER A 129 10.75 0.71 8.45
C SER A 129 10.76 1.27 7.03
N LEU A 130 11.45 2.40 6.86
CA LEU A 130 11.74 3.03 5.57
C LEU A 130 13.22 2.86 5.23
N LYS A 131 13.67 1.60 5.08
CA LYS A 131 15.00 1.34 4.51
C LYS A 131 14.98 1.73 3.04
N TYR A 132 16.02 2.42 2.58
CA TYR A 132 16.12 2.78 1.16
C TYR A 132 16.06 1.51 0.31
N GLN A 133 15.25 1.57 -0.74
CA GLN A 133 15.10 0.52 -1.72
C GLN A 133 14.82 1.22 -3.03
N ALA A 134 15.53 0.83 -4.11
CA ALA A 134 15.20 1.32 -5.43
C ALA A 134 13.72 1.05 -5.75
N LEU A 135 13.12 1.84 -6.64
CA LEU A 135 11.84 1.48 -7.26
C LEU A 135 12.03 0.14 -7.97
N THR A 136 11.75 -0.95 -7.28
CA THR A 136 11.70 -2.26 -7.89
C THR A 136 10.38 -2.36 -8.63
N PRO A 137 10.36 -2.72 -9.91
CA PRO A 137 9.11 -3.00 -10.59
C PRO A 137 8.38 -4.09 -9.81
N LYS A 138 7.26 -3.73 -9.16
CA LYS A 138 6.31 -4.71 -8.64
C LYS A 138 5.44 -5.20 -9.79
N ILE A 139 6.11 -5.79 -10.76
CA ILE A 139 5.55 -6.47 -11.90
C ILE A 139 6.19 -7.85 -11.83
N LEU A 140 5.41 -8.91 -11.94
CA LEU A 140 5.99 -10.15 -12.44
C LEU A 140 6.67 -9.81 -13.76
N GLU A 141 7.90 -10.26 -14.01
CA GLU A 141 8.42 -10.29 -15.37
C GLU A 141 7.30 -10.83 -16.26
N MET A 142 6.67 -9.96 -17.06
CA MET A 142 5.77 -10.37 -18.11
C MET A 142 6.68 -10.98 -19.17
N ARG A 143 7.01 -12.26 -18.97
CA ARG A 143 7.45 -13.12 -20.06
C ARG A 143 6.22 -13.60 -20.81
#